data_AF-A0A960XZM8-F1
#
_entry.id   AF-A0A960XZM8-F1
#
_cell.length_a   1.000
_cell.length_b   1.000
_cell.length_c   1.000
_cell.angle_alpha   90.00
_cell.angle_beta   90.00
_cell.angle_gamma   90.00
#
_symmetry.space_group_name_H-M   'P 1'
#
loop_
_entity.id
_entity.type
_entity.pdbx_description
1 polymer ?
#
loop_
_entity_poly.entity_id
_entity_poly.type
_entity_poly.pdbx_seq_one_letter_code
_entity_poly.pdbx_strand_id
1 'polypeptide(L)'
;MVQIVLQDKKSGEICGIRESNEIPGTDYWIDCDEDSLIVKGDFPSPKKQIIRNEIPVFSKDLLPVCAYDEECNVLMQAFVNKNAIELSLKEGSAHYFSRSRNKMWKKGEESGHIQKIRKILFLPDYDLFLYEVDQKSAACHTGHYSCFYRLRSGKEELIVSEKIFEPGKVYKNP
;
A
#
# COMPACT_ATOMS: atom_id res chain seq x y z
N MET A 1 -7.77 -5.82 -14.31
CA MET A 1 -6.38 -6.14 -13.93
C MET A 1 -6.20 -5.85 -12.45
N VAL A 2 -5.62 -6.79 -11.73
CA VAL A 2 -5.27 -6.69 -10.30
C VAL A 2 -3.83 -6.19 -10.17
N GLN A 3 -3.52 -5.39 -9.16
CA GLN A 3 -2.14 -5.04 -8.83
C GLN A 3 -1.50 -6.14 -7.99
N ILE A 4 -0.40 -6.72 -8.45
CA ILE A 4 0.35 -7.75 -7.71
C ILE A 4 1.61 -7.11 -7.14
N VAL A 5 1.63 -6.91 -5.83
CA VAL A 5 2.81 -6.51 -5.06
C VAL A 5 3.72 -7.73 -4.89
N LEU A 6 4.96 -7.58 -5.34
CA LEU A 6 6.00 -8.61 -5.21
C LEU A 6 6.75 -8.34 -3.91
N GLN A 7 6.74 -9.29 -2.98
CA GLN A 7 7.45 -9.17 -1.71
C GLN A 7 8.45 -10.32 -1.55
N ASP A 8 9.71 -9.99 -1.26
CA ASP A 8 10.70 -11.04 -1.00
C ASP A 8 10.35 -11.78 0.31
N LYS A 9 10.33 -13.12 0.24
CA LYS A 9 9.87 -13.97 1.34
C LYS A 9 10.84 -14.01 2.53
N LYS A 10 12.11 -13.67 2.33
CA LYS A 10 13.16 -13.76 3.35
C LYS A 10 13.37 -12.42 4.06
N SER A 11 13.45 -11.34 3.30
CA SER A 11 13.70 -9.98 3.78
C SER A 11 12.43 -9.19 4.08
N GLY A 12 11.28 -9.60 3.52
CA GLY A 12 10.03 -8.85 3.57
C GLY A 12 10.02 -7.62 2.66
N GLU A 13 11.09 -7.38 1.89
CA GLU A 13 11.21 -6.20 1.05
C GLU A 13 10.16 -6.19 -0.07
N ILE A 14 9.53 -5.04 -0.31
CA ILE A 14 8.71 -4.84 -1.51
C ILE A 14 9.67 -4.73 -2.71
N CYS A 15 9.61 -5.72 -3.59
CA CYS A 15 10.51 -5.85 -4.73
C CYS A 15 9.96 -5.26 -6.04
N GLY A 16 8.66 -4.96 -6.11
CA GLY A 16 8.05 -4.37 -7.28
C GLY A 16 6.53 -4.55 -7.31
N ILE A 17 5.94 -4.16 -8.43
CA ILE A 17 4.51 -4.34 -8.69
C ILE A 17 4.29 -4.70 -10.16
N ARG A 18 3.24 -5.46 -10.46
CA ARG A 18 2.82 -5.75 -11.83
C ARG A 18 1.31 -5.85 -11.94
N GLU A 19 0.79 -5.55 -13.12
CA GLU A 19 -0.62 -5.76 -13.45
C GLU A 19 -0.82 -7.15 -14.05
N SER A 20 -1.89 -7.83 -13.66
CA SER A 20 -2.25 -9.15 -14.19
C SER A 20 -3.76 -9.31 -14.30
N ASN A 21 -4.21 -10.15 -15.24
CA ASN A 21 -5.58 -10.69 -15.26
C ASN A 21 -5.64 -12.08 -14.63
N GLU A 22 -4.49 -12.71 -14.40
CA GLU A 22 -4.37 -14.01 -13.77
C GLU A 22 -4.00 -13.83 -12.31
N ILE A 23 -4.73 -14.54 -11.45
CA ILE A 23 -4.39 -14.63 -10.04
C ILE A 23 -3.29 -15.68 -9.89
N PRO A 24 -2.12 -15.33 -9.35
CA PRO A 24 -1.00 -16.25 -9.19
C PRO A 24 -1.39 -17.44 -8.30
N GLY A 25 -1.02 -18.66 -8.71
CA GLY A 25 -1.28 -19.86 -7.93
C GLY A 25 -0.22 -20.11 -6.86
N THR A 26 -0.61 -20.05 -5.59
CA THR A 26 -0.57 -21.07 -4.53
C THR A 26 -1.00 -20.37 -3.25
N ASP A 27 -0.27 -19.33 -2.83
CA ASP A 27 -0.57 -18.50 -1.66
C ASP A 27 -0.42 -17.00 -1.95
N TYR A 28 -1.42 -16.19 -1.58
CA TYR A 28 -1.34 -14.72 -1.68
C TYR A 28 -2.24 -14.03 -0.66
N TRP A 29 -1.82 -12.83 -0.25
CA TRP A 29 -2.63 -11.98 0.61
C TRP A 29 -3.50 -11.07 -0.22
N ILE A 30 -4.76 -10.91 0.19
CA ILE A 30 -5.78 -10.19 -0.55
C ILE A 30 -6.04 -8.86 0.14
N ASP A 31 -6.05 -7.78 -0.64
CA ASP A 31 -6.52 -6.48 -0.18
C ASP A 31 -8.00 -6.53 0.26
N CYS A 32 -8.43 -5.57 1.06
CA CYS A 32 -9.79 -5.53 1.59
C CYS A 32 -10.85 -5.29 0.52
N ASP A 33 -10.50 -4.64 -0.59
CA ASP A 33 -11.38 -4.38 -1.74
C ASP A 33 -11.07 -5.26 -2.97
N GLU A 34 -10.15 -6.21 -2.82
CA GLU A 34 -9.78 -7.22 -3.84
C GLU A 34 -9.19 -6.64 -5.13
N ASP A 35 -8.69 -5.40 -5.11
CA ASP A 35 -8.06 -4.77 -6.26
C ASP A 35 -6.53 -5.00 -6.34
N SER A 36 -5.95 -5.48 -5.24
CA SER A 36 -4.53 -5.71 -5.06
C SER A 36 -4.23 -7.02 -4.30
N LEU A 37 -3.09 -7.64 -4.60
CA LEU A 37 -2.61 -8.88 -3.97
C LEU A 37 -1.12 -8.75 -3.59
N ILE A 38 -0.69 -9.47 -2.55
CA ILE A 38 0.73 -9.69 -2.27
C ILE A 38 1.09 -11.13 -2.58
N VAL A 39 2.15 -11.31 -3.37
CA VAL A 39 2.82 -12.61 -3.54
C VAL A 39 4.18 -12.56 -2.88
N LYS A 40 4.46 -13.57 -2.06
CA LYS A 40 5.79 -13.77 -1.46
C LYS A 40 6.60 -14.77 -2.28
N GLY A 41 7.83 -14.43 -2.61
CA GLY A 41 8.70 -15.27 -3.44
C GLY A 41 10.18 -14.93 -3.26
N ASP A 42 11.03 -15.60 -4.02
CA ASP A 42 12.45 -15.25 -4.12
C ASP A 42 12.60 -14.15 -5.18
N PHE A 43 12.48 -12.89 -4.76
CA PHE A 43 12.60 -11.75 -5.67
C PHE A 43 13.90 -10.99 -5.40
N PRO A 44 14.64 -10.56 -6.44
CA PRO A 44 15.83 -9.76 -6.25
C PRO A 44 15.48 -8.41 -5.62
N SER A 45 16.35 -7.87 -4.78
CA SER A 45 16.19 -6.52 -4.25
C SER A 45 16.17 -5.50 -5.38
N PRO A 46 15.15 -4.63 -5.47
CA PRO A 46 15.04 -3.66 -6.54
C PRO A 46 15.96 -2.46 -6.31
N LYS A 47 16.24 -1.74 -7.39
CA LYS A 47 16.84 -0.41 -7.30
C LYS A 47 15.83 0.55 -6.67
N LYS A 48 16.23 1.23 -5.59
CA LYS A 48 15.41 2.25 -4.92
C LYS A 48 16.08 3.61 -4.92
N GLN A 49 15.28 4.65 -5.05
CA GLN A 49 15.71 6.05 -4.92
C GLN A 49 14.94 6.71 -3.79
N ILE A 50 15.63 7.37 -2.86
CA ILE A 50 14.97 8.16 -1.81
C ILE A 50 14.54 9.49 -2.43
N ILE A 51 13.25 9.81 -2.32
CA ILE A 51 12.68 11.06 -2.81
C ILE A 51 12.68 12.07 -1.66
N ARG A 52 13.28 13.24 -1.92
CA ARG A 52 13.35 14.35 -0.95
C ARG A 52 12.75 15.64 -1.50
N ASN A 53 13.33 16.14 -2.60
CA ASN A 53 12.91 17.41 -3.21
C ASN A 53 12.63 17.27 -4.71
N GLU A 54 13.23 16.26 -5.36
CA GLU A 54 13.11 16.04 -6.79
C GLU A 54 12.18 14.84 -7.02
N ILE A 55 10.98 15.14 -7.50
CA ILE A 55 9.99 14.13 -7.84
C ILE A 55 10.33 13.61 -9.24
N PRO A 56 10.41 12.27 -9.44
CA PRO A 56 10.70 11.72 -10.75
C PRO A 56 9.60 12.09 -11.74
N VAL A 57 9.95 12.08 -13.03
CA VAL A 57 8.93 12.22 -14.08
C VAL A 57 8.01 11.01 -14.01
N PHE A 58 6.72 11.29 -13.87
CA PHE A 58 5.68 10.28 -13.88
C PHE A 58 5.53 9.74 -15.31
N SER A 59 5.69 8.42 -15.49
CA SER A 59 5.46 7.77 -16.79
C SER A 59 3.99 7.79 -17.20
N LYS A 60 3.08 7.95 -16.23
CA LYS A 60 1.61 8.07 -16.36
C LYS A 60 1.10 9.07 -15.31
N ASP A 61 -0.08 9.67 -15.51
CA ASP A 61 -0.66 10.64 -14.57
C ASP A 61 -0.79 10.11 -13.13
N LEU A 62 -0.95 8.79 -12.99
CA LEU A 62 -1.05 8.08 -11.72
C LEU A 62 -0.11 6.89 -11.70
N LEU A 63 0.65 6.79 -10.61
CA LEU A 63 1.52 5.65 -10.33
C LEU A 63 1.07 4.93 -9.05
N PRO A 64 1.25 3.61 -8.97
CA PRO A 64 0.98 2.87 -7.75
C PRO A 64 1.91 3.31 -6.61
N VAL A 65 1.42 3.18 -5.39
CA VAL A 65 2.20 3.33 -4.17
C VAL A 65 1.85 2.24 -3.17
N CYS A 66 2.84 1.69 -2.48
CA CYS A 66 2.62 0.80 -1.33
C CYS A 66 3.08 1.49 -0.05
N ALA A 67 2.24 1.47 0.99
CA ALA A 67 2.66 1.86 2.33
C ALA A 67 3.10 0.63 3.12
N TYR A 68 4.22 0.74 3.84
CA TYR A 68 4.74 -0.33 4.67
C TYR A 68 5.35 0.25 5.96
N ASP A 69 5.38 -0.56 7.02
CA ASP A 69 5.98 -0.17 8.31
C ASP A 69 7.46 -0.58 8.43
N GLU A 70 8.06 -0.30 9.58
CA GLU A 70 9.48 -0.61 9.84
C GLU A 70 9.80 -2.11 9.91
N GLU A 71 8.79 -2.97 10.07
CA GLU A 71 8.91 -4.43 10.06
C GLU A 71 8.66 -5.02 8.66
N CYS A 72 8.55 -4.17 7.64
CA CYS A 72 8.22 -4.54 6.27
C CYS A 72 6.81 -5.16 6.12
N ASN A 73 5.87 -4.90 7.04
CA ASN A 73 4.48 -5.25 6.82
C ASN A 73 3.90 -4.30 5.77
N VAL A 74 3.44 -4.85 4.64
CA VAL A 74 2.69 -4.06 3.65
C VAL A 74 1.32 -3.74 4.25
N LEU A 75 1.01 -2.46 4.35
CA LEU A 75 -0.20 -1.98 5.03
C LEU A 75 -1.36 -1.76 4.06
N MET A 76 -1.06 -1.20 2.89
CA MET A 76 -2.05 -0.93 1.84
C MET A 76 -1.36 -0.61 0.50
N GLN A 77 -2.10 -0.81 -0.59
CA GLN A 77 -1.78 -0.32 -1.93
C GLN A 77 -2.71 0.85 -2.26
N ALA A 78 -2.19 1.86 -2.96
CA ALA A 78 -2.99 2.97 -3.48
C ALA A 78 -2.34 3.56 -4.73
N PHE A 79 -2.83 4.73 -5.15
CA PHE A 79 -2.27 5.50 -6.26
C PHE A 79 -1.89 6.90 -5.80
N VAL A 80 -0.89 7.47 -6.46
CA VAL A 80 -0.42 8.84 -6.28
C VAL A 80 -0.32 9.51 -7.63
N ASN A 81 -0.60 10.81 -7.67
CA ASN A 81 -0.13 11.70 -8.73
C ASN A 81 1.02 12.56 -8.18
N LYS A 82 1.57 13.44 -9.02
CA LYS A 82 2.62 14.37 -8.61
C LYS A 82 2.23 15.19 -7.37
N ASN A 83 1.01 15.75 -7.33
CA ASN A 83 0.53 16.56 -6.20
C ASN A 83 0.46 15.77 -4.89
N ALA A 84 0.12 14.48 -4.95
CA ALA A 84 0.12 13.60 -3.79
C ALA A 84 1.52 13.42 -3.21
N ILE A 85 2.54 13.22 -4.06
CA ILE A 85 3.93 13.16 -3.61
C ILE A 85 4.37 14.51 -3.01
N GLU A 86 4.06 15.63 -3.66
CA GLU A 86 4.40 16.97 -3.18
C GLU A 86 3.81 17.26 -1.79
N LEU A 87 2.52 16.97 -1.59
CA LEU A 87 1.86 17.15 -0.30
C LEU A 87 2.41 16.18 0.75
N SER A 88 2.67 14.93 0.38
CA SER A 88 3.29 13.94 1.26
C SER A 88 4.67 14.38 1.76
N LEU A 89 5.52 14.92 0.88
CA LEU A 89 6.82 15.47 1.24
C LEU A 89 6.69 16.71 2.14
N LYS A 90 5.77 17.61 1.78
CA LYS A 90 5.58 18.89 2.48
C LYS A 90 5.02 18.71 3.88
N GLU A 91 4.01 17.84 4.05
CA GLU A 91 3.30 17.66 5.32
C GLU A 91 3.88 16.55 6.20
N GLY A 92 4.71 15.66 5.65
CA GLY A 92 5.22 14.49 6.36
C GLY A 92 4.14 13.46 6.71
N SER A 93 3.00 13.49 6.00
CA SER A 93 1.88 12.56 6.18
C SER A 93 1.38 12.05 4.83
N ALA A 94 0.93 10.79 4.79
CA ALA A 94 0.57 10.14 3.54
C ALA A 94 -0.67 10.77 2.89
N HIS A 95 -0.46 11.29 1.68
CA HIS A 95 -1.49 11.72 0.75
C HIS A 95 -1.54 10.78 -0.44
N TYR A 96 -2.75 10.53 -0.92
CA TYR A 96 -3.04 9.59 -1.99
C TYR A 96 -4.03 10.19 -2.97
N PHE A 97 -4.16 9.57 -4.13
CA PHE A 97 -5.17 9.88 -5.13
C PHE A 97 -6.14 8.71 -5.28
N SER A 98 -7.44 8.97 -5.08
CA SER A 98 -8.49 7.98 -5.29
C SER A 98 -8.94 8.00 -6.74
N ARG A 99 -8.68 6.92 -7.48
CA ARG A 99 -9.09 6.76 -8.88
C ARG A 99 -10.61 6.84 -9.05
N SER A 100 -11.35 6.10 -8.22
CA SER A 100 -12.81 6.03 -8.26
C SER A 100 -13.50 7.35 -7.92
N ARG A 101 -12.95 8.10 -6.95
CA ARG A 101 -13.49 9.40 -6.53
C ARG A 101 -12.87 10.59 -7.28
N ASN A 102 -11.89 10.33 -8.16
CA ASN A 102 -11.08 11.31 -8.87
C ASN A 102 -10.61 12.48 -7.98
N LYS A 103 -10.14 12.17 -6.76
CA LYS A 103 -9.78 13.19 -5.76
C LYS A 103 -8.59 12.78 -4.88
N MET A 104 -7.88 13.80 -4.43
CA MET A 104 -6.89 13.70 -3.36
C MET A 104 -7.55 13.34 -2.03
N TRP A 105 -6.84 12.61 -1.18
CA TRP A 105 -7.24 12.35 0.19
C TRP A 105 -6.02 12.16 1.10
N LYS A 106 -6.15 12.53 2.37
CA LYS A 106 -5.13 12.34 3.40
C LYS A 106 -5.46 11.12 4.24
N LYS A 107 -4.50 10.21 4.43
CA LYS A 107 -4.75 9.00 5.22
C LYS A 107 -5.11 9.35 6.65
N GLY A 108 -6.27 8.85 7.08
CA GLY A 108 -6.78 9.08 8.43
C GLY A 108 -7.41 10.46 8.63
N GLU A 109 -7.75 11.20 7.57
CA GLU A 109 -8.45 12.49 7.70
C GLU A 109 -9.76 12.41 8.48
N GLU A 110 -10.51 11.31 8.33
CA GLU A 110 -11.75 11.04 9.06
C GLU A 110 -11.51 10.27 10.36
N SER A 111 -10.70 9.20 10.31
CA SER A 111 -10.52 8.29 11.46
C SER A 111 -9.47 8.72 12.47
N GLY A 112 -8.60 9.67 12.12
CA GLY A 112 -7.38 9.96 12.88
C GLY A 112 -6.30 8.89 12.78
N HIS A 113 -6.50 7.81 12.01
CA HIS A 113 -5.53 6.73 11.78
C HIS A 113 -4.52 7.13 10.69
N ILE A 114 -3.76 8.18 11.00
CA ILE A 114 -2.79 8.81 10.10
C ILE A 114 -1.57 7.91 9.85
N GLN A 115 -0.95 8.12 8.70
CA GLN A 115 0.35 7.55 8.37
C GLN A 115 1.37 8.69 8.32
N LYS A 116 2.30 8.71 9.28
CA LYS A 116 3.40 9.66 9.27
C LYS A 116 4.52 9.09 8.42
N ILE A 117 4.97 9.84 7.41
CA ILE A 117 5.99 9.36 6.48
C ILE A 117 7.36 9.45 7.14
N ARG A 118 8.07 8.32 7.15
CA ARG A 118 9.51 8.24 7.45
C ARG A 118 10.35 8.47 6.21
N LYS A 119 10.03 7.76 5.13
CA LYS A 119 10.71 7.86 3.83
C LYS A 119 9.74 7.69 2.67
N ILE A 120 10.02 8.39 1.58
CA ILE A 120 9.43 8.11 0.28
C ILE A 120 10.51 7.52 -0.61
N LEU A 121 10.23 6.36 -1.19
CA LEU A 121 11.11 5.67 -2.13
C LEU A 121 10.43 5.56 -3.49
N PHE A 122 11.23 5.50 -4.54
CA PHE A 122 10.77 5.20 -5.89
C PHE A 122 11.57 4.02 -6.45
N LEU A 123 10.86 3.07 -7.07
CA LEU A 123 11.39 1.92 -7.79
C LEU A 123 11.18 2.19 -9.29
N PRO A 124 12.20 2.71 -10.00
CA PRO A 124 12.05 3.16 -11.38
C PRO A 124 11.65 2.03 -12.34
N ASP A 125 12.14 0.82 -12.09
CA ASP A 125 11.91 -0.33 -12.98
C ASP A 125 10.46 -0.84 -12.92
N TYR A 126 9.70 -0.40 -11.91
CA TYR A 126 8.33 -0.83 -11.65
C TYR A 126 7.32 0.33 -11.63
N ASP A 127 7.77 1.56 -11.90
CA ASP A 127 6.97 2.78 -11.75
C ASP A 127 6.22 2.83 -10.40
N LEU A 128 6.88 2.41 -9.32
CA LEU A 128 6.26 2.21 -8.00
C LEU A 128 6.86 3.13 -6.96
N PHE A 129 6.01 3.86 -6.24
CA PHE A 129 6.41 4.53 -5.02
C PHE A 129 6.24 3.61 -3.80
N LEU A 130 7.10 3.79 -2.80
CA LEU A 130 6.90 3.19 -1.48
C LEU A 130 6.91 4.27 -0.41
N TYR A 131 5.96 4.19 0.52
CA TYR A 131 5.93 5.00 1.72
C TYR A 131 6.30 4.13 2.91
N GLU A 132 7.47 4.37 3.48
CA GLU A 132 7.82 3.86 4.81
C GLU A 132 7.13 4.76 5.83
N VAL A 133 6.23 4.20 6.66
CA VAL A 133 5.36 4.99 7.53
C VAL A 133 5.35 4.51 8.97
N ASP A 134 5.19 5.45 9.90
CA ASP A 134 4.67 5.17 11.24
C ASP A 134 3.13 5.18 11.16
N GLN A 135 2.52 4.01 11.20
CA GLN A 135 1.05 3.86 11.15
C GLN A 135 0.44 4.08 12.54
N LYS A 136 -0.51 5.02 12.66
CA LYS A 136 -1.32 5.17 13.87
C LYS A 136 -2.55 4.27 13.80
N SER A 137 -2.70 3.35 14.76
CA SER A 137 -3.80 2.38 14.78
C SER A 137 -3.88 1.60 13.45
N ALA A 138 -5.01 1.61 12.74
CA ALA A 138 -5.23 0.78 11.56
C ALA A 138 -5.00 1.48 10.22
N ALA A 139 -4.35 0.78 9.28
CA ALA A 139 -4.35 1.18 7.88
C ALA A 139 -5.72 0.92 7.23
N CYS A 140 -6.35 -0.21 7.55
CA CYS A 140 -7.58 -0.65 6.89
C CYS A 140 -8.84 -0.11 7.57
N HIS A 141 -9.83 0.27 6.77
CA HIS A 141 -11.15 0.71 7.25
C HIS A 141 -11.97 -0.45 7.88
N THR A 142 -11.62 -1.71 7.58
CA THR A 142 -12.33 -2.90 8.08
C THR A 142 -12.04 -3.25 9.55
N GLY A 143 -11.09 -2.55 10.20
CA GLY A 143 -10.69 -2.84 11.57
C GLY A 143 -9.25 -3.30 11.72
N HIS A 144 -8.61 -3.73 10.63
CA HIS A 144 -7.31 -4.42 10.68
C HIS A 144 -6.12 -3.48 10.51
N TYR A 145 -4.98 -3.86 11.10
CA TYR A 145 -3.74 -3.09 11.01
C TYR A 145 -3.27 -2.92 9.56
N SER A 146 -3.32 -3.99 8.76
CA SER A 146 -3.08 -4.00 7.30
C SER A 146 -4.37 -4.34 6.55
N CYS A 147 -4.54 -3.82 5.34
CA CYS A 147 -5.62 -4.27 4.45
C CYS A 147 -5.44 -5.72 3.98
N PHE A 148 -4.21 -6.22 4.01
CA PHE A 148 -3.84 -7.59 3.62
C PHE A 148 -4.04 -8.59 4.78
N TYR A 149 -5.21 -8.54 5.42
CA TYR A 149 -5.57 -9.40 6.55
C TYR A 149 -6.12 -10.78 6.15
N ARG A 150 -6.27 -11.03 4.84
CA ARG A 150 -6.79 -12.28 4.27
C ARG A 150 -5.70 -12.98 3.49
N LEU A 151 -5.48 -14.26 3.76
CA LEU A 151 -4.59 -15.14 3.01
C LEU A 151 -5.45 -16.15 2.26
N ARG A 152 -5.23 -16.29 0.95
CA ARG A 152 -5.79 -17.39 0.17
C ARG A 152 -4.71 -18.40 -0.16
N SER A 153 -4.92 -19.63 0.30
CA SER A 153 -4.05 -20.79 0.13
C SER A 153 -4.83 -21.88 -0.62
N GLY A 154 -4.55 -22.02 -1.92
CA GLY A 154 -5.34 -22.86 -2.81
C GLY A 154 -6.81 -22.40 -2.90
N LYS A 155 -7.73 -23.23 -2.38
CA LYS A 155 -9.18 -22.93 -2.37
C LYS A 155 -9.67 -22.35 -1.04
N GLU A 156 -8.82 -22.27 -0.04
CA GLU A 156 -9.17 -21.80 1.29
C GLU A 156 -8.79 -20.32 1.46
N GLU A 157 -9.62 -19.59 2.19
CA GLU A 157 -9.35 -18.20 2.59
C GLU A 157 -9.36 -18.12 4.12
N LEU A 158 -8.29 -17.55 4.68
CA LEU A 158 -8.03 -17.44 6.11
C LEU A 158 -7.90 -15.97 6.51
N ILE A 159 -8.51 -15.61 7.63
CA ILE A 159 -8.25 -14.33 8.29
C ILE A 159 -6.97 -14.50 9.12
N VAL A 160 -5.91 -13.76 8.78
CA VAL A 160 -4.57 -13.90 9.38
C VAL A 160 -4.23 -12.81 10.39
N SER A 161 -5.15 -11.86 10.63
CA SER A 161 -5.00 -10.84 11.68
C SER A 161 -6.34 -10.48 12.28
N GLU A 162 -6.35 -10.13 13.56
CA GLU A 162 -7.54 -9.65 14.26
C GLU A 162 -7.82 -8.17 14.00
N LYS A 163 -9.07 -7.75 14.22
CA LYS A 163 -9.43 -6.33 14.24
C LYS A 163 -8.86 -5.65 15.47
N ILE A 164 -8.28 -4.48 15.28
CA ILE A 164 -7.76 -3.62 16.35
C ILE A 164 -8.70 -2.45 16.67
N PHE A 165 -9.76 -2.25 15.88
CA PHE A 165 -10.87 -1.34 16.19
C PHE A 165 -12.16 -1.76 15.49
N GLU A 166 -13.29 -1.21 15.95
CA GLU A 166 -14.61 -1.42 15.35
C GLU A 166 -14.95 -0.31 14.34
N PRO A 167 -15.11 -0.62 13.03
CA PRO A 167 -15.34 0.38 11.99
C PRO A 167 -16.53 1.30 12.25
N GLY A 168 -17.66 0.75 12.71
CA GLY A 168 -18.88 1.51 12.96
C GLY A 168 -18.78 2.52 14.12
N LYS A 169 -17.70 2.48 14.92
CA LYS A 169 -17.42 3.49 15.96
C LYS A 169 -16.59 4.67 15.43
N VAL A 170 -15.99 4.52 14.24
CA VAL A 170 -15.00 5.46 13.70
C VAL A 170 -15.50 6.11 12.41
N TYR A 171 -16.10 5.33 11.51
CA TYR A 171 -16.60 5.81 10.23
C TYR A 171 -18.12 6.00 10.30
N LYS A 172 -18.60 7.14 9.79
CA LYS A 172 -20.05 7.44 9.79
C LYS A 172 -20.81 6.61 8.74
N ASN A 173 -20.14 6.21 7.67
CA ASN A 173 -20.64 5.34 6.60
C ASN A 173 -19.55 4.29 6.27
N PRO A 174 -19.47 3.19 7.04
CA PRO A 174 -18.42 2.17 6.89
C PRO A 174 -18.53 1.37 5.59
#